data_AF-A0A1N6DEQ9-F1
#
_entry.id   AF-A0A1N6DEQ9-F1
#
_cell.length_a   1.000
_cell.length_b   1.000
_cell.length_c   1.000
_cell.angle_alpha   90.00
_cell.angle_beta   90.00
_cell.angle_gamma   90.00
#
_symmetry.space_group_name_H-M   'P 1'
#
loop_
_entity.id
_entity.type
_entity.pdbx_description
1 polymer ?
#
loop_
_entity_poly.entity_id
_entity_poly.type
_entity_poly.pdbx_seq_one_letter_code
_entity_poly.pdbx_strand_id
1 'polypeptide(L)'
;MEARLDRMETLLQVLIKRQTIKDYYQVEEFARLVGKAPFTCREWCRLGRIKGQKRQSGRGLYPSWAISHQELLRYQKEGLLPDLRRRLA
;
A
#
# COMPACT_ATOMS: atom_id res chain seq x y z
N MET A 1 -25.91 -18.84 -24.57
CA MET A 1 -24.74 -17.96 -24.84
C MET A 1 -24.60 -16.89 -23.76
N GLU A 2 -25.72 -16.37 -23.22
CA GLU A 2 -25.79 -15.36 -22.15
C GLU A 2 -25.07 -15.76 -20.84
N ALA A 3 -25.24 -17.00 -20.36
CA ALA A 3 -24.63 -17.44 -19.10
C ALA A 3 -23.08 -17.44 -19.05
N ARG A 4 -22.40 -17.30 -20.20
CA ARG A 4 -20.95 -17.09 -20.25
C ARG A 4 -20.61 -15.61 -20.10
N LEU A 5 -21.40 -14.73 -20.71
CA LEU A 5 -21.23 -13.28 -20.62
C LEU A 5 -21.50 -12.80 -19.19
N ASP A 6 -22.56 -13.28 -18.53
CA ASP A 6 -22.87 -12.91 -17.14
C ASP A 6 -21.75 -13.29 -16.16
N ARG A 7 -21.12 -14.46 -16.39
CA ARG A 7 -19.95 -14.89 -15.61
C ARG A 7 -18.75 -14.00 -15.85
N MET A 8 -18.50 -13.59 -17.09
CA MET A 8 -17.42 -12.66 -17.42
C MET A 8 -17.67 -11.28 -16.81
N GLU A 9 -18.89 -10.74 -16.88
CA GLU A 9 -19.27 -9.48 -16.25
C GLU A 9 -19.10 -9.52 -14.72
N THR A 10 -19.52 -10.61 -14.09
CA THR A 10 -19.36 -10.79 -12.64
C THR A 10 -17.89 -10.78 -12.23
N LEU A 11 -17.03 -11.49 -12.97
CA LEU A 11 -15.59 -11.53 -12.70
C LEU A 11 -14.94 -10.17 -12.94
N LEU A 12 -15.35 -9.45 -14.00
CA LEU A 12 -14.86 -8.10 -14.30
C LEU A 12 -15.26 -7.10 -13.20
N GLN A 13 -16.50 -7.15 -12.71
CA GLN A 13 -16.94 -6.31 -11.60
C GLN A 13 -16.15 -6.57 -10.32
N VAL A 14 -15.83 -7.83 -10.01
CA VAL A 14 -14.98 -8.18 -8.87
C VAL A 14 -13.56 -7.64 -9.03
N LEU A 15 -13.00 -7.69 -10.25
CA LEU A 15 -11.67 -7.15 -10.54
C LEU A 15 -11.64 -5.62 -10.45
N ILE A 16 -12.64 -4.93 -11.01
CA ILE A 16 -12.76 -3.46 -10.98
C ILE A 16 -12.97 -2.97 -9.54
N LYS A 17 -13.84 -3.61 -8.74
CA LYS A 17 -14.02 -3.28 -7.32
C LYS A 17 -12.76 -3.45 -6.48
N ARG A 18 -11.81 -4.30 -6.91
CA ARG A 18 -10.50 -4.46 -6.26
C ARG A 18 -9.47 -3.42 -6.70
N GLN A 19 -9.69 -2.70 -7.81
CA GLN A 19 -8.72 -1.80 -8.45
C GLN A 19 -9.05 -0.31 -8.32
N THR A 20 -9.75 0.13 -7.27
CA THR A 20 -9.78 1.59 -7.00
C THR A 20 -8.37 2.03 -6.58
N ILE A 21 -7.63 2.59 -7.54
CA ILE A 21 -6.33 3.22 -7.29
C ILE A 21 -6.60 4.40 -6.35
N LYS A 22 -5.91 4.41 -5.21
CA LYS A 22 -5.97 5.51 -4.24
C LYS A 22 -4.66 6.26 -4.32
N ASP A 23 -4.71 7.58 -4.26
CA ASP A 23 -3.48 8.39 -4.20
C ASP A 23 -2.62 8.04 -2.99
N TYR A 24 -3.27 7.69 -1.87
CA TYR A 24 -2.63 7.31 -0.62
C TYR A 24 -3.30 6.09 0.01
N TYR A 25 -2.48 5.28 0.64
CA TYR A 25 -2.86 4.10 1.41
C TYR A 25 -2.44 4.26 2.86
N GLN A 26 -3.29 3.82 3.78
CA GLN A 26 -2.86 3.58 5.16
C GLN A 26 -1.96 2.34 5.22
N VAL A 27 -1.25 2.16 6.34
CA VAL A 27 -0.32 1.03 6.53
C VAL A 27 -1.02 -0.31 6.34
N GLU A 28 -2.24 -0.43 6.86
CA GLU A 28 -3.05 -1.64 6.83
C GLU A 28 -3.46 -2.00 5.40
N GLU A 29 -3.73 -1.00 4.57
CA GLU A 29 -4.05 -1.18 3.16
C GLU A 29 -2.82 -1.55 2.35
N PHE A 30 -1.73 -0.80 2.54
CA PHE A 30 -0.45 -1.10 1.90
C PHE A 30 0.03 -2.51 2.23
N ALA A 31 -0.06 -2.91 3.50
CA ALA A 31 0.29 -4.25 3.98
C ALA A 31 -0.47 -5.37 3.25
N ARG A 32 -1.77 -5.20 3.02
CA ARG A 32 -2.57 -6.14 2.21
C ARG A 32 -2.08 -6.19 0.76
N LEU A 33 -1.77 -5.04 0.16
CA LEU A 33 -1.31 -4.95 -1.23
C LEU A 33 0.06 -5.60 -1.47
N VAL A 34 0.95 -5.56 -0.47
CA VAL A 34 2.31 -6.11 -0.58
C VAL A 34 2.48 -7.49 0.08
N GLY A 35 1.42 -8.05 0.65
CA GLY A 35 1.44 -9.36 1.31
C GLY A 35 2.32 -9.43 2.55
N LYS A 36 2.25 -8.41 3.41
CA LYS A 36 3.06 -8.29 4.65
C LYS A 36 2.21 -7.95 5.85
N ALA A 37 2.76 -8.14 7.06
CA ALA A 37 2.11 -7.72 8.28
C ALA A 37 2.14 -6.18 8.42
N PRO A 38 1.06 -5.53 8.92
CA PRO A 38 1.03 -4.08 9.13
C PRO A 38 2.16 -3.56 10.01
N PHE A 39 2.57 -4.33 11.04
CA PHE A 39 3.72 -3.99 11.89
C PHE A 39 5.01 -3.85 11.07
N THR A 40 5.29 -4.80 10.18
CA THR A 40 6.46 -4.79 9.30
C THR A 40 6.46 -3.56 8.39
N CYS A 41 5.31 -3.24 7.77
CA CYS A 41 5.19 -2.06 6.90
C CYS A 41 5.35 -0.75 7.68
N ARG A 42 4.81 -0.67 8.90
CA ARG A 42 4.99 0.49 9.79
C ARG A 42 6.47 0.69 10.13
N GLU A 43 7.17 -0.40 10.41
CA GLU A 43 8.60 -0.37 10.70
C GLU A 43 9.39 0.08 9.46
N TRP A 44 9.03 -0.37 8.25
CA TRP A 44 9.66 0.12 7.03
C TRP A 44 9.50 1.63 6.85
N CYS A 45 8.32 2.20 7.13
CA CYS A 45 8.13 3.65 7.12
C CYS A 45 8.99 4.34 8.18
N ARG A 46 9.02 3.81 9.41
CA ARG A 46 9.83 4.36 10.52
C ARG A 46 11.32 4.39 10.17
N LEU A 47 11.79 3.36 9.46
CA LEU A 47 13.18 3.21 9.04
C LEU A 47 13.51 3.91 7.72
N GLY A 48 12.54 4.61 7.10
CA GLY A 48 12.74 5.24 5.79
C GLY A 48 12.96 4.26 4.63
N ARG A 49 12.65 2.98 4.83
CA ARG A 49 12.76 1.93 3.81
C ARG A 49 11.59 1.95 2.81
N ILE A 50 10.49 2.57 3.22
CA ILE A 50 9.34 2.97 2.40
C ILE A 50 9.10 4.46 2.65
N LYS A 51 8.84 5.22 1.59
CA LYS A 51 8.50 6.65 1.67
C LYS A 51 7.05 6.83 2.14
N GLY A 52 6.86 6.86 3.46
CA GLY A 52 5.60 7.25 4.10
C GLY A 52 5.64 8.69 4.58
N GLN A 53 4.47 9.35 4.61
CA GLN A 53 4.30 10.66 5.24
C GLN A 53 3.28 10.57 6.38
N LYS A 54 3.53 11.26 7.49
CA LYS A 54 2.57 11.37 8.58
C LYS A 54 1.48 12.37 8.20
N ARG A 55 0.24 11.91 8.13
CA ARG A 55 -0.94 12.76 7.93
C ARG A 55 -1.79 12.78 9.19
N GLN A 56 -2.32 13.95 9.52
CA GLN A 56 -3.40 14.04 10.51
C GLN A 56 -4.64 13.40 9.88
N SER A 57 -4.97 12.19 10.29
CA SER A 57 -6.30 11.67 10.04
C SER A 57 -7.22 12.33 11.06
N GLY A 58 -8.22 13.10 10.63
CA GLY A 58 -9.20 13.76 11.51
C GLY A 58 -10.08 12.82 12.36
N ARG A 59 -9.65 11.58 12.59
CA ARG A 59 -10.29 10.52 13.38
C ARG A 59 -9.32 9.88 14.39
N GLY A 60 -8.44 10.67 15.01
CA GLY A 60 -7.57 10.21 16.10
C GLY A 60 -6.53 11.23 16.57
N LEU A 61 -6.01 11.06 17.79
CA LEU A 61 -5.01 11.94 18.41
C LEU A 61 -3.62 11.88 17.74
N TYR A 62 -3.32 10.82 16.99
CA TYR A 62 -1.98 10.55 16.48
C TYR A 62 -1.94 10.59 14.94
N PRO A 63 -0.93 11.25 14.34
CA PRO A 63 -0.72 11.20 12.90
C PRO A 63 -0.48 9.77 12.43
N SER A 64 -1.21 9.35 11.39
CA SER A 64 -1.06 8.04 10.75
C SER A 64 -0.13 8.12 9.54
N TRP A 65 0.57 7.03 9.23
CA TRP A 65 1.36 6.96 8.00
C TRP A 65 0.42 6.84 6.79
N ALA A 66 0.70 7.65 5.78
CA ALA A 66 0.11 7.59 4.46
C ALA A 66 1.22 7.29 3.45
N ILE A 67 1.05 6.25 2.64
CA ILE A 67 2.00 5.82 1.61
C ILE A 67 1.38 6.12 0.25
N SER A 68 2.09 6.85 -0.62
CA SER A 68 1.53 7.21 -1.92
C SER A 68 1.43 6.01 -2.85
N HIS A 69 0.53 6.07 -3.83
CA HIS A 69 0.47 5.07 -4.89
C HIS A 69 1.78 4.95 -5.66
N GLN A 70 2.44 6.08 -5.94
CA GLN A 70 3.75 6.09 -6.59
C GLN A 70 4.79 5.31 -5.80
N GLU A 71 4.77 5.40 -4.47
CA GLU A 71 5.67 4.63 -3.61
C GLU A 71 5.35 3.13 -3.62
N LEU A 72 4.08 2.75 -3.69
CA LEU A 72 3.68 1.35 -3.88
C LEU A 72 4.24 0.79 -5.19
N LEU A 73 4.08 1.51 -6.30
CA LEU A 73 4.62 1.09 -7.59
C LEU A 73 6.15 1.00 -7.57
N ARG A 74 6.83 1.98 -6.95
CA ARG A 74 8.28 1.94 -6.74
C ARG A 74 8.70 0.70 -5.96
N TYR A 75 8.03 0.41 -4.83
CA TYR A 75 8.32 -0.77 -4.03
C TYR A 75 8.11 -2.07 -4.81
N GLN A 76 7.03 -2.18 -5.59
CA GLN A 76 6.77 -3.37 -6.40
C GLN A 76 7.86 -3.60 -7.46
N LYS A 77 8.43 -2.52 -8.00
CA LYS A 77 9.50 -2.58 -9.00
C LYS A 77 10.89 -2.81 -8.39
N GLU A 78 11.21 -2.13 -7.30
CA GLU A 78 12.59 -1.98 -6.78
C GLU A 78 12.79 -2.61 -5.41
N GLY A 79 11.71 -2.97 -4.72
CA GLY A 79 11.74 -3.43 -3.33
C GLY A 79 11.98 -2.30 -2.32
N LEU A 80 12.56 -2.68 -1.18
CA LEU A 80 12.82 -1.77 -0.07
C LEU A 80 14.02 -0.87 -0.33
N LEU A 81 13.93 0.38 0.11
CA LEU A 81 15.10 1.26 0.12
C LEU A 81 16.16 0.71 1.10
N PRO A 82 17.45 1.02 0.86
CA PRO A 82 18.54 0.67 1.76
C PRO A 82 18.31 1.20 3.17
N ASP A 83 18.69 0.43 4.20
CA ASP A 83 18.67 0.92 5.58
C ASP A 83 19.85 1.88 5.78
N LEU A 84 19.54 3.18 5.91
CA LEU A 84 20.55 4.23 6.06
C LEU A 84 21.41 4.06 7.32
N ARG A 85 20.91 3.37 8.36
CA ARG A 85 21.71 3.09 9.56
C ARG A 85 22.90 2.18 9.28
N ARG A 86 22.81 1.30 8.27
CA ARG A 86 23.94 0.46 7.85
C ARG A 86 25.02 1.21 7.08
N ARG A 87 24.73 2.43 6.60
CA ARG A 87 25.71 3.25 5.86
C ARG A 87 26.56 4.14 6.77
N LEU A 88 26.14 4.29 8.03
CA LEU A 88 26.80 5.12 9.04
C LEU A 88 27.57 4.28 10.07
N ALA A 89 27.59 2.95 9.91
CA ALA A 89 28.33 1.99 10.72
C ALA A 89 29.47 1.41 9.88
#